data_AF-A0A832AYX2-F1
#
_entry.id   AF-A0A832AYX2-F1
#
_cell.length_a   1.000
_cell.length_b   1.000
_cell.length_c   1.000
_cell.angle_alpha   90.00
_cell.angle_beta   90.00
_cell.angle_gamma   90.00
#
_symmetry.space_group_name_H-M   'P 1'
#
loop_
_entity.id
_entity.type
_entity.pdbx_description
1 polymer ?
#
loop_
_entity_poly.entity_id
_entity_poly.type
_entity_poly.pdbx_seq_one_letter_code
_entity_poly.pdbx_strand_id
1 'polypeptide(L)'
;MSNPELTYKIINHLKEELSREITRGRLTFTPKRISVNIGERGNIRKINAILKMLEREGVIKFDKRMKRYYIDDENAKKIEDYLMKIEGALLLEYHKPLSSIEPPINVYRIIKGEKQKIAQAKRKSIMKPIYYVNSPEKYTIIFRTYKMPGFTINKGDEKIFEAYKLGFMKPIKAMYNGKEMLIRRKWGREIIIIRENEKEIAKMRGYGIEKAIFTYEEALSEISIPISVALFAIKQFDVIL
;
A
#
# COMPACT_ATOMS: atom_id res chain seq x y z
N MET A 1 -3.48 -6.87 1.68
CA MET A 1 -3.12 -7.44 0.37
C MET A 1 -1.71 -7.99 0.39
N SER A 2 -1.49 -9.30 0.56
CA SER A 2 -0.14 -9.86 0.81
C SER A 2 0.72 -10.21 -0.41
N ASN A 3 0.15 -10.22 -1.62
CA ASN A 3 0.89 -10.40 -2.86
C ASN A 3 0.16 -9.63 -3.98
N PRO A 4 0.52 -8.36 -4.22
CA PRO A 4 -0.18 -7.49 -5.16
C PRO A 4 -0.17 -7.97 -6.61
N GLU A 5 0.95 -8.52 -7.07
CA GLU A 5 1.09 -9.05 -8.44
C GLU A 5 0.12 -10.23 -8.67
N LEU A 6 0.14 -11.22 -7.76
CA LEU A 6 -0.77 -12.35 -7.84
C LEU A 6 -2.24 -11.91 -7.64
N THR A 7 -2.48 -10.95 -6.76
CA THR A 7 -3.83 -10.39 -6.55
C THR A 7 -4.33 -9.71 -7.82
N TYR A 8 -3.48 -8.94 -8.50
CA TYR A 8 -3.80 -8.31 -9.78
C TYR A 8 -4.17 -9.34 -10.84
N LYS A 9 -3.34 -10.37 -11.03
CA LYS A 9 -3.62 -11.45 -12.00
C LYS A 9 -4.97 -12.11 -11.74
N ILE A 10 -5.30 -12.40 -10.48
CA ILE A 10 -6.59 -12.99 -10.09
C ILE A 10 -7.74 -12.05 -10.43
N ILE A 11 -7.66 -10.79 -10.02
CA ILE A 11 -8.75 -9.81 -10.23
C ILE A 11 -8.94 -9.50 -11.71
N ASN A 12 -7.85 -9.33 -12.46
CA ASN A 12 -7.92 -9.10 -13.90
C ASN A 12 -8.55 -10.30 -14.64
N HIS A 13 -8.19 -11.53 -14.26
CA HIS A 13 -8.83 -12.73 -14.80
C HIS A 13 -10.34 -12.77 -14.49
N LEU A 14 -10.74 -12.43 -13.26
CA LEU A 14 -12.16 -12.37 -12.89
C LEU A 14 -12.92 -11.28 -13.68
N LYS A 15 -12.30 -10.12 -13.91
CA LYS A 15 -12.84 -9.05 -14.77
C LYS A 15 -13.05 -9.54 -16.21
N GLU A 16 -12.09 -10.26 -16.77
CA GLU A 16 -12.20 -10.85 -18.11
C GLU A 16 -13.26 -11.95 -18.21
N GLU A 17 -13.41 -12.78 -17.17
CA GLU A 17 -14.48 -13.79 -17.15
C GLU A 17 -15.87 -13.13 -17.02
N LEU A 18 -16.01 -12.07 -16.23
CA LEU A 18 -17.26 -11.32 -16.09
C LEU A 18 -17.72 -10.67 -17.39
N SER A 19 -16.80 -10.13 -18.20
CA SER A 19 -17.15 -9.53 -19.49
C SER A 19 -17.60 -10.56 -20.52
N ARG A 20 -17.24 -11.84 -20.34
CA ARG A 20 -17.61 -12.95 -21.22
C ARG A 20 -18.90 -13.67 -20.77
N GLU A 21 -19.20 -13.72 -19.47
CA GLU A 21 -20.32 -14.48 -18.90
C GLU A 21 -21.59 -13.64 -18.58
N ILE A 22 -21.78 -12.48 -19.24
CA ILE A 22 -22.90 -11.53 -19.02
C ILE A 22 -24.30 -12.21 -19.04
N THR A 23 -24.44 -13.39 -19.62
CA THR A 23 -25.72 -14.10 -19.80
C THR A 23 -26.21 -14.98 -18.63
N ARG A 24 -25.46 -15.20 -17.54
CA ARG A 24 -25.86 -16.16 -16.48
C ARG A 24 -26.01 -15.62 -15.05
N GLY A 25 -25.90 -14.31 -14.84
CA GLY A 25 -26.19 -13.64 -13.55
C GLY A 25 -25.27 -13.96 -12.37
N ARG A 26 -24.36 -14.95 -12.49
CA ARG A 26 -23.38 -15.30 -11.45
C ARG A 26 -22.18 -16.05 -12.01
N LEU A 27 -20.98 -15.48 -11.85
CA LEU A 27 -19.71 -16.16 -12.14
C LEU A 27 -19.29 -17.02 -10.94
N THR A 28 -18.98 -18.30 -11.14
CA THR A 28 -18.55 -19.21 -10.05
C THR A 28 -17.19 -19.86 -10.31
N PHE A 29 -16.36 -19.95 -9.28
CA PHE A 29 -14.98 -20.42 -9.43
C PHE A 29 -14.42 -21.07 -8.16
N THR A 30 -13.29 -21.75 -8.33
CA THR A 30 -12.52 -22.39 -7.25
C THR A 30 -11.06 -21.94 -7.30
N PRO A 31 -10.30 -22.00 -6.20
CA PRO A 31 -8.87 -21.70 -6.21
C PRO A 31 -8.10 -22.54 -7.25
N LYS A 32 -8.48 -23.81 -7.43
CA LYS A 32 -7.86 -24.71 -8.42
C LYS A 32 -8.11 -24.20 -9.84
N ARG A 33 -9.36 -23.86 -10.19
CA ARG A 33 -9.70 -23.33 -11.52
C ARG A 33 -8.94 -22.05 -11.82
N ILE A 34 -8.95 -21.08 -10.90
CA ILE A 34 -8.19 -19.83 -11.04
C ILE A 34 -6.70 -20.12 -11.24
N SER A 35 -6.10 -20.99 -10.43
CA SER A 35 -4.67 -21.30 -10.53
C SER A 35 -4.26 -21.87 -11.89
N VAL A 36 -5.13 -22.64 -12.53
CA VAL A 36 -4.88 -23.18 -13.86
C VAL A 36 -5.00 -22.08 -14.90
N ASN A 37 -6.06 -21.27 -14.83
CA ASN A 37 -6.35 -20.23 -15.81
C ASN A 37 -5.30 -19.11 -15.84
N ILE A 38 -4.76 -18.73 -14.68
CA ILE A 38 -3.73 -17.67 -14.61
C ILE A 38 -2.29 -18.20 -14.67
N GLY A 39 -2.09 -19.51 -14.91
CA GLY A 39 -0.76 -20.12 -15.00
C GLY A 39 -0.01 -20.27 -13.67
N GLU A 40 -0.70 -20.23 -12.53
CA GLU A 40 -0.13 -20.20 -11.17
C GLU A 40 -0.44 -21.48 -10.38
N ARG A 41 -0.37 -22.66 -11.03
CA ARG A 41 -0.75 -23.96 -10.45
C ARG A 41 -0.05 -24.29 -9.13
N GLY A 42 1.20 -23.86 -8.96
CA GLY A 42 1.96 -24.04 -7.72
C GLY A 42 1.53 -23.14 -6.54
N ASN A 43 0.72 -22.11 -6.80
CA ASN A 43 0.36 -21.09 -5.82
C ASN A 43 -1.08 -21.23 -5.28
N ILE A 44 -1.74 -22.39 -5.43
CA ILE A 44 -3.15 -22.62 -4.99
C ILE A 44 -3.41 -22.17 -3.55
N ARG A 45 -2.50 -22.46 -2.61
CA ARG A 45 -2.65 -22.05 -1.20
C ARG A 45 -2.67 -20.52 -1.06
N LYS A 46 -1.80 -19.81 -1.78
CA LYS A 46 -1.74 -18.33 -1.78
C LYS A 46 -2.97 -17.75 -2.47
N ILE A 47 -3.39 -18.33 -3.59
CA ILE A 47 -4.62 -17.94 -4.30
C ILE A 47 -5.83 -18.06 -3.35
N ASN A 48 -5.99 -19.18 -2.66
CA ASN A 48 -7.08 -19.35 -1.70
C ASN A 48 -7.02 -18.32 -0.56
N ALA A 49 -5.83 -17.97 -0.06
CA ALA A 49 -5.68 -16.92 0.95
C ALA A 49 -6.08 -15.53 0.41
N ILE A 50 -5.78 -15.23 -0.87
CA ILE A 50 -6.23 -14.01 -1.55
C ILE A 50 -7.75 -14.03 -1.70
N LEU A 51 -8.36 -15.13 -2.14
CA LEU A 51 -9.82 -15.23 -2.27
C LEU A 51 -10.54 -15.04 -0.93
N LYS A 52 -10.05 -15.64 0.16
CA LYS A 52 -10.57 -15.38 1.52
C LYS A 52 -10.41 -13.91 1.96
N MET A 53 -9.38 -13.22 1.48
CA MET A 53 -9.21 -11.79 1.75
C MET A 53 -10.24 -10.97 0.95
N LEU A 54 -10.42 -11.28 -0.34
CA LEU A 54 -11.41 -10.62 -1.19
C LEU A 54 -12.84 -10.85 -0.69
N GLU A 55 -13.14 -12.04 -0.18
CA GLU A 55 -14.43 -12.36 0.46
C GLU A 55 -14.67 -11.47 1.68
N ARG A 56 -13.67 -11.34 2.56
CA ARG A 56 -13.76 -10.48 3.75
C ARG A 56 -13.88 -8.99 3.40
N GLU A 57 -13.30 -8.56 2.30
CA GLU A 57 -13.44 -7.19 1.78
C GLU A 57 -14.74 -7.02 0.98
N GLY A 58 -15.59 -8.06 0.87
CA GLY A 58 -16.87 -7.99 0.18
C GLY A 58 -16.75 -7.82 -1.33
N VAL A 59 -15.59 -8.13 -1.92
CA VAL A 59 -15.33 -8.06 -3.37
C VAL A 59 -15.90 -9.29 -4.08
N ILE A 60 -15.87 -10.45 -3.41
CA ILE A 60 -16.45 -11.70 -3.88
C ILE A 60 -17.27 -12.33 -2.73
N LYS A 61 -18.07 -13.34 -3.03
CA LYS A 61 -18.83 -14.11 -2.02
C LYS A 61 -18.41 -15.59 -2.04
N PHE A 62 -18.64 -16.31 -0.93
CA PHE A 62 -18.41 -17.74 -0.83
C PHE A 62 -19.71 -18.49 -0.55
N ASP A 63 -19.97 -19.52 -1.33
CA ASP A 63 -21.11 -20.42 -1.19
C ASP A 63 -20.70 -21.63 -0.34
N LYS A 64 -21.22 -21.70 0.89
CA LYS A 64 -20.90 -22.79 1.83
C LYS A 64 -21.43 -24.15 1.37
N ARG A 65 -22.55 -24.18 0.64
CA ARG A 65 -23.19 -25.44 0.18
C ARG A 65 -22.39 -26.03 -0.98
N MET A 66 -22.08 -25.21 -1.98
CA MET A 66 -21.30 -25.64 -3.15
C MET A 66 -19.78 -25.65 -2.92
N LYS A 67 -19.30 -25.04 -1.83
CA LYS A 67 -17.88 -24.83 -1.51
C LYS A 67 -17.13 -24.09 -2.64
N ARG A 68 -17.75 -23.06 -3.20
CA ARG A 68 -17.23 -22.26 -4.34
C ARG A 68 -17.33 -20.77 -4.07
N TYR A 69 -16.40 -20.01 -4.63
CA TYR A 69 -16.50 -18.56 -4.66
C TYR A 69 -17.35 -18.12 -5.84
N TYR A 70 -17.93 -16.93 -5.74
CA TYR A 70 -18.73 -16.36 -6.80
C TYR A 70 -18.77 -14.84 -6.78
N ILE A 71 -19.17 -14.27 -7.91
CA ILE A 71 -19.46 -12.85 -8.11
C ILE A 71 -20.87 -12.73 -8.68
N ASP A 72 -21.67 -11.86 -8.08
CA ASP A 72 -22.98 -11.42 -8.60
C ASP A 72 -22.90 -9.98 -9.12
N ASP A 73 -24.01 -9.45 -9.62
CA ASP A 73 -24.08 -8.11 -10.21
C ASP A 73 -23.69 -6.99 -9.24
N GLU A 74 -23.98 -7.16 -7.94
CA GLU A 74 -23.61 -6.20 -6.88
C GLU A 74 -22.09 -6.16 -6.70
N ASN A 75 -21.44 -7.32 -6.76
CA ASN A 75 -20.00 -7.47 -6.61
C ASN A 75 -19.21 -7.14 -7.88
N ALA A 76 -19.81 -7.28 -9.06
CA ALA A 76 -19.14 -7.03 -10.34
C ALA A 76 -18.54 -5.61 -10.41
N LYS A 77 -19.25 -4.59 -9.91
CA LYS A 77 -18.75 -3.21 -9.84
C LYS A 77 -17.53 -3.06 -8.93
N LYS A 78 -17.49 -3.83 -7.83
CA LYS A 78 -16.39 -3.79 -6.84
C LYS A 78 -15.08 -4.39 -7.39
N ILE A 79 -15.14 -5.21 -8.44
CA ILE A 79 -13.94 -5.78 -9.08
C ILE A 79 -13.10 -4.68 -9.74
N GLU A 80 -13.74 -3.75 -10.44
CA GLU A 80 -13.05 -2.63 -11.09
C GLU A 80 -12.41 -1.70 -10.06
N ASP A 81 -13.19 -1.30 -9.04
CA ASP A 81 -12.71 -0.46 -7.95
C ASP A 81 -11.51 -1.10 -7.23
N TYR A 82 -11.56 -2.42 -7.03
CA TYR A 82 -10.48 -3.15 -6.40
C TYR A 82 -9.24 -3.25 -7.31
N LEU A 83 -9.41 -3.37 -8.62
CA LEU A 83 -8.31 -3.35 -9.59
C LEU A 83 -7.59 -1.99 -9.54
N MET A 84 -8.35 -0.89 -9.60
CA MET A 84 -7.81 0.47 -9.47
C MET A 84 -7.07 0.67 -8.14
N LYS A 85 -7.60 0.12 -7.04
CA LYS A 85 -6.96 0.13 -5.72
C LYS A 85 -5.62 -0.63 -5.71
N ILE A 86 -5.51 -1.76 -6.42
CA ILE A 86 -4.23 -2.50 -6.54
C ILE A 86 -3.22 -1.67 -7.35
N GLU A 87 -3.64 -1.10 -8.48
CA GLU A 87 -2.77 -0.29 -9.35
C GLU A 87 -2.33 1.02 -8.66
N GLY A 88 -3.19 1.62 -7.84
CA GLY A 88 -2.86 2.81 -7.05
C GLY A 88 -1.95 2.54 -5.86
N ALA A 89 -1.77 1.29 -5.45
CA ALA A 89 -0.93 0.95 -4.29
C ALA A 89 0.56 1.12 -4.59
N LEU A 90 1.31 1.64 -3.60
CA LEU A 90 2.77 1.73 -3.66
C LEU A 90 3.39 0.56 -2.90
N LEU A 91 4.33 -0.14 -3.53
CA LEU A 91 5.11 -1.21 -2.94
C LEU A 91 6.48 -0.65 -2.56
N LEU A 92 6.83 -0.70 -1.28
CA LEU A 92 8.11 -0.23 -0.79
C LEU A 92 8.98 -1.41 -0.44
N GLU A 93 10.20 -1.43 -0.96
CA GLU A 93 11.18 -2.47 -0.67
C GLU A 93 12.59 -1.89 -0.55
N TYR A 94 13.40 -2.43 0.36
CA TYR A 94 14.84 -2.15 0.33
C TYR A 94 15.49 -2.72 -0.93
N HIS A 95 16.47 -2.00 -1.47
CA HIS A 95 17.30 -2.46 -2.57
C HIS A 95 18.12 -3.70 -2.14
N LYS A 96 18.20 -4.70 -3.03
CA LYS A 96 19.05 -5.88 -2.85
C LYS A 96 20.21 -5.85 -3.84
N PRO A 97 21.43 -6.29 -3.43
CA PRO A 97 21.80 -6.73 -2.08
C PRO A 97 21.84 -5.57 -1.07
N LEU A 98 21.67 -5.87 0.23
CA LEU A 98 21.74 -4.90 1.33
C LEU A 98 23.19 -4.50 1.61
N SER A 99 23.89 -3.93 0.63
CA SER A 99 25.33 -3.64 0.69
C SER A 99 25.70 -2.37 1.46
N SER A 100 24.74 -1.70 2.09
CA SER A 100 24.94 -0.43 2.77
C SER A 100 24.31 -0.44 4.16
N ILE A 101 24.88 0.38 5.06
CA ILE A 101 24.40 0.56 6.44
C ILE A 101 22.90 0.90 6.45
N GLU A 102 22.42 1.65 5.45
CA GLU A 102 20.99 1.79 5.17
C GLU A 102 20.69 1.71 3.67
N PRO A 103 20.10 0.60 3.21
CA PRO A 103 19.85 0.38 1.80
C PRO A 103 18.84 1.39 1.24
N PRO A 104 19.01 1.82 -0.03
CA PRO A 104 18.01 2.63 -0.72
C PRO A 104 16.63 1.98 -0.67
N ILE A 105 15.58 2.79 -0.53
CA ILE A 105 14.19 2.33 -0.59
C ILE A 105 13.71 2.50 -2.02
N ASN A 106 13.35 1.40 -2.68
CA ASN A 106 12.69 1.42 -3.97
C ASN A 106 11.18 1.47 -3.78
N VAL A 107 10.52 2.33 -4.55
CA VAL A 107 9.06 2.42 -4.61
C VAL A 107 8.61 1.87 -5.96
N TYR A 108 7.69 0.93 -5.94
CA TYR A 108 7.13 0.30 -7.12
C TYR A 108 5.61 0.49 -7.19
N ARG A 109 5.08 0.33 -8.40
CA ARG A 109 3.65 0.25 -8.67
C ARG A 109 3.37 -0.97 -9.55
N ILE A 110 2.17 -1.53 -9.45
CA ILE A 110 1.71 -2.56 -10.41
C ILE A 110 1.16 -1.85 -11.64
N ILE A 111 1.76 -2.11 -12.80
CA ILE A 111 1.34 -1.56 -14.10
C ILE A 111 1.21 -2.75 -15.03
N LYS A 112 0.00 -2.98 -15.56
CA LYS A 112 -0.31 -4.12 -16.44
C LYS A 112 0.11 -5.48 -15.86
N GLY A 113 -0.05 -5.65 -14.54
CA GLY A 113 0.29 -6.88 -13.83
C GLY A 113 1.77 -7.08 -13.51
N GLU A 114 2.62 -6.14 -13.90
CA GLU A 114 4.06 -6.16 -13.60
C GLU A 114 4.44 -5.10 -12.58
N LYS A 115 5.38 -5.45 -11.71
CA LYS A 115 5.93 -4.53 -10.72
C LYS A 115 7.00 -3.65 -11.36
N GLN A 116 6.69 -2.36 -11.49
CA GLN A 116 7.58 -1.37 -12.10
C GLN A 116 8.10 -0.38 -11.06
N LYS A 117 9.41 -0.11 -11.07
CA LYS A 117 10.03 0.85 -10.15
C LYS A 117 9.68 2.26 -10.60
N ILE A 118 9.01 3.02 -9.75
CA ILE A 118 8.60 4.40 -10.05
C ILE A 118 9.44 5.44 -9.33
N ALA A 119 10.07 5.10 -8.19
CA ALA A 119 10.94 6.02 -7.46
C ALA A 119 12.02 5.26 -6.67
N GLN A 120 13.05 5.99 -6.27
CA GLN A 120 14.06 5.50 -5.32
C GLN A 120 14.40 6.62 -4.32
N ALA A 121 14.44 6.26 -3.05
CA ALA A 121 14.87 7.12 -1.97
C ALA A 121 16.26 6.70 -1.47
N LYS A 122 17.19 7.65 -1.38
CA LYS A 122 18.54 7.43 -0.82
C LYS A 122 18.73 8.29 0.41
N ARG A 123 19.27 7.70 1.49
CA ARG A 123 19.65 8.44 2.70
C ARG A 123 21.04 9.04 2.53
N LYS A 124 21.20 10.32 2.90
CA LYS A 124 22.49 11.03 2.83
C LYS A 124 23.27 11.10 4.13
N SER A 125 22.58 11.16 5.28
CA SER A 125 23.24 11.38 6.59
C SER A 125 22.71 10.45 7.66
N ILE A 126 23.60 9.94 8.50
CA ILE A 126 23.29 9.05 9.62
C ILE A 126 22.72 9.86 10.80
N MET A 127 23.32 11.00 11.17
CA MET A 127 22.90 11.76 12.36
C MET A 127 21.56 12.49 12.22
N LYS A 128 21.27 13.01 11.02
CA LYS A 128 19.98 13.61 10.67
C LYS A 128 19.47 12.87 9.45
N PRO A 129 18.56 11.90 9.59
CA PRO A 129 18.09 11.12 8.46
C PRO A 129 17.49 12.07 7.41
N ILE A 130 18.16 12.19 6.27
CA ILE A 130 17.69 12.98 5.14
C ILE A 130 17.59 12.03 3.95
N TYR A 131 16.38 11.88 3.42
CA TYR A 131 16.12 11.08 2.23
C TYR A 131 15.85 11.98 1.03
N TYR A 132 16.52 11.71 -0.08
CA TYR A 132 16.24 12.31 -1.38
C TYR A 132 15.44 11.31 -2.20
N VAL A 133 14.24 11.72 -2.61
CA VAL A 133 13.34 10.92 -3.44
C VAL A 133 13.29 11.53 -4.83
N ASN A 134 13.66 10.73 -5.83
CA ASN A 134 13.59 11.14 -7.24
C ASN A 134 12.39 10.43 -7.89
N SER A 135 11.32 11.18 -8.18
CA SER A 135 10.27 10.90 -9.20
C SER A 135 8.88 11.43 -8.80
N PRO A 136 8.09 12.04 -9.72
CA PRO A 136 8.54 12.76 -10.94
C PRO A 136 9.26 14.07 -10.57
N GLU A 137 8.99 14.58 -9.38
CA GLU A 137 9.63 15.75 -8.78
C GLU A 137 10.73 15.31 -7.80
N LYS A 138 11.57 16.26 -7.37
CA LYS A 138 12.57 16.03 -6.32
C LYS A 138 11.97 16.38 -4.97
N TYR A 139 11.85 15.37 -4.11
CA TYR A 139 11.45 15.58 -2.71
C TYR A 139 12.63 15.34 -1.78
N THR A 140 12.66 16.14 -0.71
CA THR A 140 13.58 15.93 0.41
C THR A 140 12.77 15.66 1.67
N ILE A 141 13.05 14.54 2.33
CA ILE A 141 12.43 14.18 3.61
C ILE A 141 13.47 14.38 4.70
N ILE A 142 13.18 15.26 5.67
CA ILE A 142 14.11 15.60 6.75
C ILE A 142 13.52 15.13 8.07
N PHE A 143 14.20 14.20 8.74
CA PHE A 143 13.82 13.73 10.05
C PHE A 143 14.46 14.56 11.16
N ARG A 144 13.64 15.02 12.11
CA ARG A 144 14.08 15.65 13.35
C ARG A 144 13.99 14.61 14.47
N THR A 145 15.09 14.41 15.19
CA THR A 145 15.18 13.40 16.26
C THR A 145 15.20 13.98 17.67
N TYR A 146 15.40 15.30 17.82
CA TYR A 146 15.62 15.97 19.10
C TYR A 146 14.58 17.08 19.36
N LYS A 147 14.20 17.28 20.64
CA LYS A 147 13.19 18.23 21.19
C LYS A 147 11.75 18.09 20.64
N MET A 148 11.56 17.99 19.33
CA MET A 148 10.27 17.74 18.67
C MET A 148 10.49 16.70 17.57
N PRO A 149 10.49 15.40 17.91
CA PRO A 149 10.68 14.33 16.93
C PRO A 149 9.62 14.38 15.83
N GLY A 150 10.01 14.18 14.59
CA GLY A 150 9.11 14.35 13.46
C GLY A 150 9.81 14.30 12.12
N PHE A 151 9.10 14.69 11.06
CA PHE A 151 9.69 14.83 9.73
C PHE A 151 8.98 15.92 8.92
N THR A 152 9.71 16.50 7.99
CA THR A 152 9.15 17.40 6.97
C THR A 152 9.39 16.81 5.59
N ILE A 153 8.47 17.09 4.66
CA ILE A 153 8.65 16.81 3.23
C ILE A 153 8.70 18.15 2.52
N ASN A 154 9.79 18.36 1.77
CA ASN A 154 9.98 19.52 0.93
C ASN A 154 9.91 19.12 -0.55
N LYS A 155 9.30 19.94 -1.38
CA LYS A 155 9.29 19.88 -2.84
C LYS A 155 10.14 21.05 -3.34
N GLY A 156 11.38 20.76 -3.76
CA GLY A 156 12.40 21.81 -3.86
C GLY A 156 12.65 22.47 -2.50
N ASP A 157 12.52 23.80 -2.45
CA ASP A 157 12.70 24.61 -1.23
C ASP A 157 11.39 24.82 -0.44
N GLU A 158 10.24 24.44 -1.01
CA GLU A 158 8.94 24.61 -0.37
C GLU A 158 8.62 23.45 0.57
N LYS A 159 8.28 23.75 1.82
CA LYS A 159 7.80 22.77 2.80
C LYS A 159 6.31 22.50 2.56
N ILE A 160 6.00 21.33 2.02
CA ILE A 160 4.62 20.93 1.69
C ILE A 160 3.98 20.06 2.77
N PHE A 161 4.78 19.41 3.62
CA PHE A 161 4.28 18.56 4.70
C PHE A 161 5.13 18.70 5.95
N GLU A 162 4.50 18.79 7.11
CA GLU A 162 5.18 18.79 8.40
C GLU A 162 4.47 17.86 9.37
N ALA A 163 5.22 16.97 10.00
CA ALA A 163 4.76 16.03 10.99
C ALA A 163 5.63 16.10 12.24
N TYR A 164 5.00 16.14 13.41
CA TYR A 164 5.67 16.20 14.70
C TYR A 164 4.95 15.35 15.75
N LYS A 165 5.74 14.77 16.65
CA LYS A 165 5.27 13.95 17.75
C LYS A 165 4.73 14.86 18.86
N LEU A 166 3.49 14.61 19.29
CA LEU A 166 2.84 15.37 20.36
C LEU A 166 3.27 14.97 21.77
N GLY A 167 3.84 13.78 21.94
CA GLY A 167 4.22 13.21 23.22
C GLY A 167 4.45 11.71 23.14
N PHE A 168 4.82 11.09 24.26
CA PHE A 168 4.99 9.64 24.38
C PHE A 168 3.64 8.94 24.17
N MET A 169 3.58 7.92 23.29
CA MET A 169 2.35 7.17 22.92
C MET A 169 1.23 8.00 22.26
N LYS A 170 1.48 9.26 21.89
CA LYS A 170 0.50 10.07 21.16
C LYS A 170 0.68 9.90 19.64
N PRO A 171 -0.40 10.03 18.85
CA PRO A 171 -0.29 10.15 17.40
C PRO A 171 0.68 11.26 16.99
N ILE A 172 1.35 11.07 15.85
CA ILE A 172 2.08 12.14 15.19
C ILE A 172 1.04 13.05 14.54
N LYS A 173 1.08 14.33 14.88
CA LYS A 173 0.26 15.34 14.24
C LYS A 173 0.98 15.82 12.99
N ALA A 174 0.26 15.93 11.90
CA ALA A 174 0.78 16.40 10.63
C ALA A 174 -0.12 17.47 10.02
N MET A 175 0.46 18.32 9.19
CA MET A 175 -0.22 19.37 8.46
C MET A 175 0.08 19.22 6.96
N TYR A 176 -0.98 19.17 6.15
CA TYR A 176 -0.89 19.12 4.69
C TYR A 176 -2.03 19.93 4.07
N ASN A 177 -1.70 20.89 3.21
CA ASN A 177 -2.66 21.82 2.58
C ASN A 177 -3.62 22.46 3.59
N GLY A 178 -3.07 22.95 4.70
CA GLY A 178 -3.84 23.61 5.78
C GLY A 178 -4.77 22.70 6.58
N LYS A 179 -4.72 21.37 6.36
CA LYS A 179 -5.56 20.39 7.06
C LYS A 179 -4.75 19.50 7.98
N GLU A 180 -5.27 19.32 9.19
CA GLU A 180 -4.65 18.47 10.19
C GLU A 180 -4.85 16.99 9.86
N MET A 181 -3.80 16.22 10.13
CA MET A 181 -3.77 14.77 9.97
C MET A 181 -3.15 14.12 11.21
N LEU A 182 -3.60 12.92 11.53
CA LEU A 182 -3.04 12.10 12.61
C LEU A 182 -2.45 10.83 12.01
N ILE A 183 -1.16 10.62 12.28
CA ILE A 183 -0.46 9.39 11.93
C ILE A 183 -0.32 8.56 13.21
N ARG A 184 -0.89 7.35 13.21
CA ARG A 184 -0.82 6.43 14.36
C ARG A 184 -0.67 4.98 13.91
N ARG A 185 -0.26 4.12 14.84
CA ARG A 185 -0.34 2.67 14.62
C ARG A 185 -1.78 2.20 14.79
N LYS A 186 -2.17 1.26 13.93
CA LYS A 186 -3.36 0.41 14.09
C LYS A 186 -2.87 -1.03 14.30
N TRP A 187 -3.66 -1.83 15.01
CA TRP A 187 -3.40 -3.22 15.41
C TRP A 187 -2.18 -3.90 14.76
N GLY A 188 -1.19 -4.26 15.57
CA GLY A 188 0.05 -4.88 15.09
C GLY A 188 1.04 -3.87 14.52
N ARG A 189 1.47 -4.06 13.26
CA ARG A 189 2.52 -3.27 12.58
C ARG A 189 1.96 -2.40 11.44
N GLU A 190 0.69 -2.02 11.50
CA GLU A 190 0.05 -1.16 10.50
C GLU A 190 0.15 0.30 10.94
N ILE A 191 0.53 1.19 10.01
CA ILE A 191 0.53 2.65 10.23
C ILE A 191 -0.59 3.24 9.40
N ILE A 192 -1.44 4.08 10.00
CA ILE A 192 -2.55 4.74 9.33
C ILE A 192 -2.40 6.25 9.39
N ILE A 193 -2.94 6.94 8.39
CA ILE A 193 -3.12 8.39 8.36
C ILE A 193 -4.63 8.66 8.38
N ILE A 194 -5.06 9.47 9.35
CA ILE A 194 -6.46 9.88 9.54
C ILE A 194 -6.55 11.39 9.32
N ARG A 195 -7.60 11.84 8.63
CA ARG A 195 -7.99 13.27 8.56
C ARG A 195 -9.07 13.55 9.59
N GLU A 196 -9.18 14.80 10.06
CA GLU A 196 -10.23 15.26 11.00
C GLU A 196 -11.59 14.53 10.81
N ASN A 197 -12.15 14.02 11.92
CA ASN A 197 -13.33 13.12 11.99
C ASN A 197 -13.15 11.72 11.35
N GLU A 198 -12.27 10.92 11.96
CA GLU A 198 -12.10 9.45 11.90
C GLU A 198 -11.85 8.75 10.55
N LYS A 199 -11.97 9.42 9.40
CA LYS A 199 -11.74 8.76 8.10
C LYS A 199 -10.25 8.44 7.88
N GLU A 200 -9.94 7.16 7.69
CA GLU A 200 -8.62 6.68 7.26
C GLU A 200 -8.38 7.06 5.80
N ILE A 201 -7.40 7.93 5.54
CA ILE A 201 -7.07 8.40 4.18
C ILE A 201 -5.83 7.71 3.60
N ALA A 202 -5.04 7.03 4.42
CA ALA A 202 -3.99 6.14 3.96
C ALA A 202 -3.61 5.10 5.01
N LYS A 203 -3.01 4.01 4.55
CA LYS A 203 -2.48 2.94 5.40
C LYS A 203 -1.22 2.33 4.81
N MET A 204 -0.29 1.98 5.69
CA MET A 204 0.91 1.22 5.40
C MET A 204 0.87 -0.11 6.13
N ARG A 205 0.90 -1.21 5.37
CA ARG A 205 0.97 -2.57 5.91
C ARG A 205 2.29 -3.23 5.55
N GLY A 206 3.04 -3.68 6.55
CA GLY A 206 4.30 -4.39 6.37
C GLY A 206 4.14 -5.84 5.89
N TYR A 207 5.09 -6.28 5.05
CA TYR A 207 5.28 -7.68 4.64
C TYR A 207 6.71 -8.09 4.97
N GLY A 208 6.96 -8.32 6.26
CA GLY A 208 8.30 -8.47 6.81
C GLY A 208 8.98 -7.14 7.12
N ILE A 209 10.29 -7.22 7.40
CA ILE A 209 11.14 -6.06 7.67
C ILE A 209 11.34 -5.30 6.35
N GLU A 210 11.79 -5.97 5.30
CA GLU A 210 12.25 -5.29 4.08
C GLU A 210 11.17 -4.75 3.14
N LYS A 211 9.88 -5.02 3.41
CA LYS A 211 8.79 -4.69 2.48
C LYS A 211 7.55 -4.11 3.15
N ALA A 212 6.84 -3.24 2.44
CA ALA A 212 5.54 -2.72 2.83
C ALA A 212 4.68 -2.36 1.61
N ILE A 213 3.37 -2.25 1.84
CA ILE A 213 2.42 -1.70 0.87
C ILE A 213 1.77 -0.48 1.50
N PHE A 214 1.74 0.60 0.73
CA PHE A 214 1.05 1.82 1.05
C PHE A 214 -0.14 2.00 0.11
N THR A 215 -1.32 2.18 0.69
CA THR A 215 -2.55 2.53 -0.06
C THR A 215 -3.06 3.86 0.47
N TYR A 216 -3.56 4.72 -0.40
CA TYR A 216 -3.94 6.08 -0.07
C TYR A 216 -5.15 6.52 -0.90
N GLU A 217 -5.91 7.48 -0.37
CA GLU A 217 -6.97 8.20 -1.10
C GLU A 217 -6.37 9.31 -1.96
N GLU A 218 -7.09 9.71 -3.02
CA GLU A 218 -6.67 10.74 -3.98
C GLU A 218 -6.20 12.05 -3.33
N ALA A 219 -6.75 12.39 -2.16
CA ALA A 219 -6.36 13.54 -1.36
C ALA A 219 -4.86 13.57 -0.95
N LEU A 220 -4.16 12.44 -1.02
CA LEU A 220 -2.72 12.33 -0.74
C LEU A 220 -1.89 12.05 -2.01
N SER A 221 -2.50 12.06 -3.20
CA SER A 221 -1.87 11.63 -4.45
C SER A 221 -0.53 12.34 -4.71
N GLU A 222 -0.49 13.66 -4.56
CA GLU A 222 0.70 14.49 -4.77
C GLU A 222 1.88 14.06 -3.89
N ILE A 223 1.64 13.80 -2.61
CA ILE A 223 2.70 13.47 -1.64
C ILE A 223 2.84 11.98 -1.38
N SER A 224 2.12 11.13 -2.11
CA SER A 224 1.98 9.70 -1.81
C SER A 224 3.32 8.97 -1.84
N ILE A 225 4.21 9.32 -2.77
CA ILE A 225 5.56 8.75 -2.84
C ILE A 225 6.40 9.19 -1.63
N PRO A 226 6.70 10.48 -1.40
CA PRO A 226 7.55 10.88 -0.28
C PRO A 226 6.95 10.51 1.09
N ILE A 227 5.63 10.58 1.27
CA ILE A 227 5.01 10.17 2.54
C ILE A 227 5.14 8.66 2.77
N SER A 228 4.99 7.84 1.73
CA SER A 228 5.18 6.40 1.86
C SER A 228 6.63 6.06 2.24
N VAL A 229 7.61 6.73 1.64
CA VAL A 229 9.03 6.58 2.01
C VAL A 229 9.25 6.97 3.48
N ALA A 230 8.69 8.11 3.91
CA ALA A 230 8.83 8.57 5.29
C ALA A 230 8.24 7.56 6.30
N LEU A 231 7.01 7.10 6.06
CA LEU A 231 6.37 6.10 6.91
C LEU A 231 7.12 4.77 6.92
N PHE A 232 7.64 4.35 5.76
CA PHE A 232 8.43 3.14 5.68
C PHE A 232 9.72 3.27 6.48
N ALA A 233 10.45 4.39 6.38
CA ALA A 233 11.62 4.65 7.21
C ALA A 233 11.26 4.61 8.71
N ILE A 234 10.20 5.30 9.13
CA ILE A 234 9.75 5.31 10.53
C ILE A 234 9.45 3.91 11.06
N LYS A 235 8.80 3.07 10.25
CA LYS A 235 8.50 1.67 10.59
C LYS A 235 9.77 0.87 10.92
N GLN A 236 10.90 1.19 10.28
CA GLN A 236 12.17 0.43 10.41
C GLN A 236 12.96 0.87 11.64
N PHE A 237 12.96 2.17 11.93
CA PHE A 237 13.61 2.71 13.12
C PHE A 237 12.77 2.55 14.39
N ASP A 238 11.56 2.00 14.29
CA ASP A 238 10.58 1.88 15.37
C ASP A 238 10.33 3.22 16.11
N VAL A 239 10.42 4.35 15.39
CA VAL A 239 10.40 5.70 15.98
C VAL A 239 9.00 6.13 16.45
N ILE A 240 7.95 5.40 16.03
CA ILE A 240 6.59 5.57 16.57
C ILE A 240 6.39 4.60 17.72
N LEU A 241 6.69 5.07 18.94
CA LEU A 241 6.07 4.62 20.20
C LEU A 241 4.95 5.59 20.57
#